data_AF-A0AA36DI23-F1
#
_entry.id   AF-A0AA36DI23-F1
#
_cell.length_a   1.000
_cell.length_b   1.000
_cell.length_c   1.000
_cell.angle_alpha   90.00
_cell.angle_beta   90.00
_cell.angle_gamma   90.00
#
_symmetry.space_group_name_H-M   'P 1'
#
loop_
_entity.id
_entity.type
_entity.pdbx_description
1 polymer ?
#
loop_
_entity_poly.entity_id
_entity_poly.type
_entity_poly.pdbx_seq_one_letter_code
_entity_poly.pdbx_strand_id
1 'polypeptide(L)'
;MTGLANFRRSSFSARPLKTDNKVAPTRKNGLNAMSENDQWPLFRHYFSTGALPVKIDHNSVGPPTKLKWTYTQRELSEEMLRMLLPKFALGLPLLDQPYRFVAERGFGDLLDACKSSRPVIASLPQIVRAIRAALYSFDNHKKREMLKALIKLSMIQGVGPALVPFYRQLLPPLRVVNHISAADRNKISIDRDLERDIEVTLNELEKSGGPNAYINIKYVLPMYESCRGI
;
A
#
# COMPACT_ATOMS: atom_id res chain seq x y z
N MET A 1 -32.15 26.35 -73.59
CA MET A 1 -30.84 25.70 -73.88
C MET A 1 -30.36 25.03 -72.61
N THR A 2 -29.96 23.75 -72.71
CA THR A 2 -29.02 23.01 -71.81
C THR A 2 -29.26 23.05 -70.28
N GLY A 3 -29.47 21.96 -69.55
CA GLY A 3 -29.43 20.52 -69.84
C GLY A 3 -29.61 19.72 -68.53
N LEU A 4 -30.27 18.55 -68.68
CA LEU A 4 -30.06 17.22 -68.05
C LEU A 4 -29.13 17.15 -66.81
N ALA A 5 -29.50 16.55 -65.67
CA ALA A 5 -29.76 15.10 -65.48
C ALA A 5 -30.57 14.85 -64.17
N ASN A 6 -31.66 14.05 -64.19
CA ASN A 6 -31.71 12.60 -63.87
C ASN A 6 -31.01 12.23 -62.53
N PHE A 7 -31.58 11.50 -61.56
CA PHE A 7 -32.55 10.42 -61.63
C PHE A 7 -33.01 9.99 -60.21
N ARG A 8 -34.30 9.62 -60.08
CA ARG A 8 -34.92 8.57 -59.23
C ARG A 8 -34.80 8.60 -57.69
N ARG A 9 -35.96 8.65 -57.00
CA ARG A 9 -36.71 7.55 -56.33
C ARG A 9 -35.92 6.93 -55.15
N SER A 10 -36.43 6.77 -53.94
CA SER A 10 -37.77 6.31 -53.54
C SER A 10 -37.95 6.45 -52.02
N SER A 11 -39.19 6.74 -51.64
CA SER A 11 -39.89 6.45 -50.39
C SER A 11 -39.29 5.35 -49.50
N PHE A 12 -39.08 5.66 -48.21
CA PHE A 12 -39.00 4.66 -47.15
C PHE A 12 -39.75 5.11 -45.88
N SER A 13 -40.78 4.31 -45.59
CA SER A 13 -41.48 4.04 -44.32
C SER A 13 -40.88 4.64 -43.04
N ALA A 14 -41.70 5.41 -42.32
CA ALA A 14 -41.51 5.69 -40.91
C ALA A 14 -41.49 4.38 -40.10
N ARG A 15 -40.47 4.19 -39.26
CA ARG A 15 -40.43 3.17 -38.20
C ARG A 15 -40.46 3.88 -36.84
N PRO A 16 -41.13 3.30 -35.83
CA PRO A 16 -41.28 3.94 -34.53
C PRO A 16 -39.95 3.96 -33.77
N LEU A 17 -39.71 5.07 -33.06
CA LEU A 17 -38.60 5.26 -32.13
C LEU A 17 -38.68 4.21 -31.02
N LYS A 18 -37.73 3.27 -31.00
CA LYS A 18 -37.48 2.43 -29.82
C LYS A 18 -36.84 3.30 -28.75
N THR A 19 -37.49 3.41 -27.60
CA THR A 19 -36.93 3.96 -26.37
C THR A 19 -35.83 3.03 -25.86
N ASP A 20 -34.59 3.31 -26.25
CA ASP A 20 -33.41 2.71 -25.62
C ASP A 20 -33.26 3.33 -24.22
N ASN A 21 -33.81 2.65 -23.22
CA ASN A 21 -33.47 2.87 -21.81
C ASN A 21 -32.00 2.45 -21.59
N LYS A 22 -31.06 3.32 -21.99
CA LYS A 22 -29.67 3.23 -21.54
C LYS A 22 -29.62 3.76 -20.11
N VAL A 23 -29.80 2.85 -19.15
CA VAL A 23 -29.34 3.07 -17.78
C VAL A 23 -27.86 3.43 -17.87
N ALA A 24 -27.54 4.68 -17.53
CA ALA A 24 -26.16 5.15 -17.48
C ALA A 24 -25.36 4.22 -16.54
N PRO A 25 -24.13 3.82 -16.90
CA PRO A 25 -23.34 2.97 -16.02
C PRO A 25 -23.05 3.77 -14.76
N THR A 26 -23.58 3.29 -13.63
CA THR A 26 -23.24 3.78 -12.30
C THR A 26 -21.72 3.77 -12.16
N ARG A 27 -21.13 4.97 -12.05
CA ARG A 27 -19.73 5.14 -11.64
C ARG A 27 -19.55 4.45 -10.29
N LYS A 28 -18.99 3.24 -10.31
CA LYS A 28 -18.40 2.63 -9.12
C LYS A 28 -17.15 3.43 -8.77
N ASN A 29 -17.33 4.48 -7.97
CA ASN A 29 -16.23 5.21 -7.37
C ASN A 29 -15.54 4.31 -6.33
N GLY A 30 -14.23 4.13 -6.47
CA GLY A 30 -13.30 4.17 -5.34
C GLY A 30 -12.96 2.89 -4.59
N LEU A 31 -13.42 1.70 -4.98
CA LEU A 31 -12.71 0.49 -4.61
C LEU A 31 -11.55 0.36 -5.58
N ASN A 32 -10.34 0.78 -5.17
CA ASN A 32 -9.11 0.46 -5.90
C ASN A 32 -9.21 -1.01 -6.31
N ALA A 33 -9.27 -1.25 -7.62
CA ALA A 33 -9.22 -2.58 -8.16
C ALA A 33 -7.98 -3.24 -7.59
N MET A 34 -8.15 -4.15 -6.61
CA MET A 34 -7.16 -5.20 -6.38
C MET A 34 -6.88 -5.75 -7.76
N SER A 35 -5.64 -5.62 -8.22
CA SER A 35 -5.25 -6.22 -9.49
C SER A 35 -5.68 -7.68 -9.41
N GLU A 36 -6.33 -8.26 -10.41
CA GLU A 36 -6.71 -9.68 -10.39
C GLU A 36 -5.50 -10.61 -10.14
N ASN A 37 -4.27 -10.10 -10.30
CA ASN A 37 -3.01 -10.76 -9.98
C ASN A 37 -2.52 -10.59 -8.52
N ASP A 38 -3.27 -9.90 -7.66
CA ASP A 38 -2.84 -9.62 -6.31
C ASP A 38 -3.05 -10.82 -5.38
N GLN A 39 -1.94 -11.49 -5.06
CA GLN A 39 -1.89 -12.68 -4.21
C GLN A 39 -2.13 -12.40 -2.70
N TRP A 40 -2.73 -11.26 -2.33
CA TRP A 40 -3.04 -10.92 -0.92
C TRP A 40 -3.89 -11.99 -0.21
N PRO A 41 -4.92 -12.58 -0.85
CA PRO A 41 -5.71 -13.64 -0.22
C PRO A 41 -4.90 -14.88 0.17
N LEU A 42 -3.72 -15.09 -0.42
CA LEU A 42 -2.85 -16.23 -0.11
C LEU A 42 -2.37 -16.21 1.35
N PHE A 43 -2.26 -15.03 1.96
CA PHE A 43 -1.96 -14.93 3.40
C PHE A 43 -3.04 -15.61 4.25
N ARG A 44 -4.32 -15.47 3.89
CA ARG A 44 -5.42 -16.13 4.60
C ARG A 44 -5.27 -17.64 4.53
N HIS A 45 -4.91 -18.16 3.35
CA HIS A 45 -4.64 -19.57 3.15
C HIS A 45 -3.49 -20.04 4.06
N TYR A 46 -2.33 -19.37 4.02
CA TYR A 46 -1.18 -19.72 4.87
C TYR A 46 -1.50 -19.72 6.36
N PHE A 47 -2.29 -18.76 6.83
CA PHE A 47 -2.70 -18.72 8.23
C PHE A 47 -3.68 -19.86 8.55
N SER A 48 -4.69 -20.07 7.71
CA SER A 48 -5.73 -21.10 7.92
C SER A 48 -5.19 -22.54 7.90
N THR A 49 -4.15 -22.81 7.10
CA THR A 49 -3.52 -24.13 7.01
C THR A 49 -2.42 -24.36 8.04
N GLY A 50 -2.14 -23.37 8.90
CA GLY A 50 -1.05 -23.45 9.88
C GLY A 50 0.35 -23.40 9.26
N ALA A 51 0.48 -22.91 8.02
CA ALA A 51 1.77 -22.77 7.33
C ALA A 51 2.62 -21.61 7.88
N LEU A 52 2.02 -20.71 8.67
CA LEU A 52 2.73 -19.66 9.40
C LEU A 52 3.06 -20.13 10.82
N PRO A 53 4.29 -19.90 11.31
CA PRO A 53 4.73 -20.37 12.62
C PRO A 53 4.26 -19.46 13.78
N VAL A 54 2.98 -19.11 13.77
CA VAL A 54 2.38 -18.19 14.73
C VAL A 54 0.98 -18.66 15.15
N LYS A 55 0.62 -18.34 16.39
CA LYS A 55 -0.70 -18.58 16.97
C LYS A 55 -1.17 -17.34 17.72
N ILE A 56 -2.47 -17.12 17.73
CA ILE A 56 -3.08 -16.05 18.50
C ILE A 56 -3.25 -16.52 19.94
N ASP A 57 -2.79 -15.71 20.90
CA ASP A 57 -3.02 -15.99 22.31
C ASP A 57 -4.41 -15.53 22.74
N HIS A 58 -5.30 -16.49 23.02
CA HIS A 58 -6.67 -16.22 23.45
C HIS A 58 -6.82 -16.10 24.98
N ASN A 59 -5.72 -16.10 25.74
CA ASN A 59 -5.75 -16.02 27.20
C ASN A 59 -6.20 -14.65 27.78
N SER A 60 -6.65 -13.71 26.93
CA SER A 60 -7.10 -12.38 27.36
C SER A 60 -8.59 -12.18 27.04
N VAL A 61 -9.36 -11.61 27.98
CA VAL A 61 -10.72 -11.11 27.71
C VAL A 61 -10.59 -9.83 26.88
N GLY A 62 -10.83 -9.92 25.57
CA GLY A 62 -10.75 -8.79 24.64
C GLY A 62 -10.19 -9.17 23.26
N PRO A 63 -9.95 -8.19 22.36
CA PRO A 63 -9.27 -8.44 21.09
C PRO A 63 -7.88 -9.06 21.34
N PRO A 64 -7.40 -9.93 20.44
CA PRO A 64 -6.15 -10.66 20.66
C PRO A 64 -4.99 -9.69 20.89
N THR A 65 -4.36 -9.79 22.06
CA THR A 65 -3.31 -8.85 22.48
C THR A 65 -1.91 -9.35 22.16
N LYS A 66 -1.74 -10.66 21.94
CA LYS A 66 -0.43 -11.29 21.77
C LYS A 66 -0.42 -12.31 20.64
N LEU A 67 0.60 -12.19 19.79
CA LEU A 67 0.97 -13.18 18.80
C LEU A 67 2.08 -14.06 19.39
N LYS A 68 1.84 -15.37 19.50
CA LYS A 68 2.81 -16.35 19.98
C LYS A 68 3.49 -17.02 18.80
N TRP A 69 4.82 -16.96 18.75
CA TRP A 69 5.62 -17.68 17.77
C TRP A 69 5.83 -19.13 18.21
N THR A 70 5.79 -20.08 17.27
CA THR A 70 6.07 -21.50 17.56
C THR A 70 7.55 -21.79 17.78
N TYR A 71 8.42 -20.85 17.36
CA TYR A 71 9.87 -20.91 17.55
C TYR A 71 10.32 -19.85 18.56
N THR A 72 11.46 -20.08 19.19
CA THR A 72 12.11 -19.09 20.03
C THR A 72 12.80 -18.05 19.13
N GLN A 73 12.83 -16.76 19.50
CA GLN A 73 13.46 -15.70 18.68
C GLN A 73 14.94 -15.97 18.35
N ARG A 74 15.62 -16.83 19.12
CA ARG A 74 16.99 -17.28 18.88
C ARG A 74 17.13 -18.29 17.72
N GLU A 75 16.04 -18.92 17.29
CA GLU A 75 16.00 -19.97 16.27
C GLU A 75 15.68 -19.43 14.87
N LEU A 76 15.34 -18.15 14.74
CA LEU A 76 15.04 -17.53 13.44
C LEU A 76 16.34 -17.33 12.64
N SER A 77 16.61 -18.27 11.73
CA SER A 77 17.72 -18.19 10.78
C SER A 77 17.43 -17.19 9.65
N GLU A 78 18.48 -16.71 8.97
CA GLU A 78 18.33 -15.82 7.81
C GLU A 78 17.47 -16.43 6.69
N GLU A 79 17.54 -17.76 6.52
CA GLU A 79 16.75 -18.49 5.52
C GLU A 79 15.27 -18.47 5.88
N MET A 80 14.94 -18.69 7.16
CA MET A 80 13.56 -18.56 7.63
C MET A 80 13.04 -17.14 7.45
N LEU A 81 13.85 -16.12 7.75
CA LEU A 81 13.47 -14.72 7.52
C LEU A 81 13.21 -14.44 6.04
N ARG A 82 14.05 -14.94 5.12
CA ARG A 82 13.85 -14.82 3.67
C ARG A 82 12.54 -15.45 3.20
N MET A 83 12.14 -16.57 3.80
CA MET A 83 10.87 -17.22 3.46
C MET A 83 9.66 -16.55 4.11
N LEU A 84 9.78 -16.04 5.34
CA LEU A 84 8.66 -15.55 6.13
C LEU A 84 8.32 -14.08 5.84
N LEU A 85 9.31 -13.21 5.67
CA LEU A 85 9.09 -11.78 5.36
C LEU A 85 8.13 -11.56 4.18
N PRO A 86 8.32 -12.16 3.00
CA PRO A 86 7.39 -12.00 1.89
C PRO A 86 6.00 -12.61 2.17
N LYS A 87 5.94 -13.74 2.89
CA LYS A 87 4.65 -14.36 3.27
C LYS A 87 3.85 -13.43 4.17
N PHE A 88 4.46 -12.84 5.19
CA PHE A 88 3.79 -11.88 6.07
C PHE A 88 3.47 -10.57 5.36
N ALA A 89 4.33 -10.11 4.45
CA ALA A 89 4.07 -8.92 3.63
C ALA A 89 2.76 -9.05 2.83
N LEU A 90 2.43 -10.23 2.29
CA LEU A 90 1.16 -10.47 1.57
C LEU A 90 -0.09 -10.12 2.40
N GLY A 91 -0.01 -10.22 3.72
CA GLY A 91 -1.12 -9.91 4.62
C GLY A 91 -1.26 -8.42 4.98
N LEU A 92 -0.23 -7.59 4.73
CA LEU A 92 -0.25 -6.18 5.13
C LEU A 92 -1.41 -5.37 4.53
N PRO A 93 -1.87 -5.62 3.29
CA PRO A 93 -3.04 -4.92 2.73
C PRO A 93 -4.38 -5.34 3.35
N LEU A 94 -4.45 -6.48 4.07
CA LEU A 94 -5.70 -7.00 4.61
C LEU A 94 -6.25 -6.12 5.74
N LEU A 95 -7.57 -5.94 5.76
CA LEU A 95 -8.28 -5.12 6.75
C LEU A 95 -9.10 -5.97 7.73
N ASP A 96 -9.43 -7.20 7.35
CA ASP A 96 -10.23 -8.15 8.11
C ASP A 96 -9.43 -8.82 9.23
N GLN A 97 -10.07 -8.97 10.38
CA GLN A 97 -9.54 -9.74 11.51
C GLN A 97 -9.83 -11.24 11.33
N PRO A 98 -8.98 -12.13 11.83
CA PRO A 98 -7.74 -11.85 12.58
C PRO A 98 -6.50 -11.59 11.69
N TYR A 99 -6.64 -11.66 10.37
CA TYR A 99 -5.51 -11.65 9.43
C TYR A 99 -4.71 -10.36 9.48
N ARG A 100 -5.39 -9.21 9.59
CA ARG A 100 -4.74 -7.92 9.77
C ARG A 100 -3.79 -7.93 10.97
N PHE A 101 -4.29 -8.33 12.14
CA PHE A 101 -3.50 -8.36 13.37
C PHE A 101 -2.27 -9.27 13.22
N VAL A 102 -2.47 -10.49 12.70
CA VAL A 102 -1.39 -11.46 12.51
C VAL A 102 -0.34 -10.94 11.53
N ALA A 103 -0.76 -10.34 10.41
CA ALA A 103 0.14 -9.81 9.41
C ALA A 103 0.96 -8.62 9.94
N GLU A 104 0.31 -7.61 10.52
CA GLU A 104 0.97 -6.40 11.02
C GLU A 104 1.92 -6.74 12.18
N ARG A 105 1.43 -7.48 13.18
CA ARG A 105 2.25 -7.85 14.33
C ARG A 105 3.40 -8.78 13.94
N GLY A 106 3.10 -9.81 13.14
CA GLY A 106 4.09 -10.80 12.75
C GLY A 106 5.17 -10.20 11.83
N PHE A 107 4.80 -9.32 10.89
CA PHE A 107 5.78 -8.61 10.08
C PHE A 107 6.67 -7.71 10.95
N GLY A 108 6.07 -7.00 11.91
CA GLY A 108 6.82 -6.20 12.89
C GLY A 108 7.85 -7.04 13.67
N ASP A 109 7.43 -8.18 14.23
CA ASP A 109 8.30 -9.07 14.98
C ASP A 109 9.44 -9.65 14.11
N LEU A 110 9.17 -9.97 12.84
CA LEU A 110 10.20 -10.44 11.89
C LEU A 110 11.25 -9.36 11.61
N LEU A 111 10.85 -8.09 11.51
CA LEU A 111 11.80 -6.99 11.36
C LEU A 111 12.65 -6.79 12.61
N ASP A 112 12.10 -6.97 13.83
CA ASP A 112 12.89 -6.94 15.08
C ASP A 112 13.89 -8.09 15.18
N ALA A 113 13.56 -9.24 14.60
CA ALA A 113 14.44 -10.40 14.58
C ALA A 113 15.57 -10.31 13.54
N CYS A 114 15.51 -9.36 12.60
CA CYS A 114 16.50 -9.21 11.54
C CYS A 114 17.83 -8.67 12.11
N LYS A 115 18.85 -9.53 12.13
CA LYS A 115 20.24 -9.16 12.50
C LYS A 115 21.05 -8.65 11.31
N SER A 116 20.60 -8.93 10.09
CA SER A 116 21.24 -8.52 8.85
C SER A 116 20.20 -8.00 7.86
N SER A 117 20.62 -7.16 6.93
CA SER A 117 19.75 -6.60 5.89
C SER A 117 19.50 -7.55 4.72
N ARG A 118 20.26 -8.65 4.59
CA ARG A 118 20.17 -9.56 3.43
C ARG A 118 18.76 -10.14 3.23
N PRO A 119 18.07 -10.69 4.25
CA PRO A 119 16.73 -11.24 4.07
C PRO A 119 15.71 -10.18 3.66
N VAL A 120 15.84 -8.97 4.22
CA VAL A 120 14.97 -7.83 3.94
C VAL A 120 15.17 -7.36 2.51
N ILE A 121 16.42 -7.13 2.09
CA ILE A 121 16.78 -6.68 0.75
C ILE A 121 16.28 -7.66 -0.32
N ALA A 122 16.48 -8.97 -0.10
CA ALA A 122 15.98 -10.01 -1.01
C ALA A 122 14.45 -9.99 -1.16
N SER A 123 13.74 -9.53 -0.13
CA SER A 123 12.27 -9.50 -0.07
C SER A 123 11.68 -8.12 -0.44
N LEU A 124 12.52 -7.09 -0.65
CA LEU A 124 12.08 -5.70 -0.84
C LEU A 124 11.03 -5.52 -1.94
N PRO A 125 11.14 -6.12 -3.14
CA PRO A 125 10.12 -5.93 -4.18
C PRO A 125 8.72 -6.33 -3.72
N GLN A 126 8.61 -7.39 -2.93
CA GLN A 126 7.33 -7.93 -2.44
C GLN A 126 6.81 -7.09 -1.27
N ILE A 127 7.70 -6.69 -0.35
CA ILE A 127 7.40 -5.80 0.77
C ILE A 127 6.90 -4.43 0.26
N VAL A 128 7.61 -3.83 -0.70
CA VAL A 128 7.24 -2.53 -1.30
C VAL A 128 5.87 -2.60 -1.95
N ARG A 129 5.57 -3.67 -2.71
CA ARG A 129 4.27 -3.86 -3.34
C ARG A 129 3.14 -3.91 -2.29
N ALA A 130 3.34 -4.67 -1.22
CA ALA A 130 2.38 -4.81 -0.14
C ALA A 130 2.16 -3.51 0.65
N ILE A 131 3.24 -2.84 1.06
CA ILE A 131 3.18 -1.57 1.79
C ILE A 131 2.49 -0.50 0.95
N ARG A 132 2.85 -0.38 -0.34
CA ARG A 132 2.18 0.55 -1.28
C ARG A 132 0.68 0.29 -1.33
N ALA A 133 0.26 -0.97 -1.49
CA ALA A 133 -1.16 -1.32 -1.53
C ALA A 133 -1.88 -0.96 -0.22
N ALA A 134 -1.25 -1.23 0.92
CA ALA A 134 -1.79 -0.90 2.23
C ALA A 134 -1.88 0.63 2.49
N LEU A 135 -0.93 1.42 2.01
CA LEU A 135 -0.95 2.90 2.12
C LEU A 135 -2.08 3.55 1.31
N TYR A 136 -2.58 2.89 0.25
CA TYR A 136 -3.76 3.33 -0.49
C TYR A 136 -5.10 3.02 0.21
N SER A 137 -5.08 2.35 1.37
CA SER A 137 -6.29 2.10 2.16
C SER A 137 -6.98 3.41 2.57
N PHE A 138 -8.29 3.39 2.78
CA PHE A 138 -9.01 4.50 3.41
C PHE A 138 -8.83 4.54 4.93
N ASP A 139 -8.38 3.44 5.52
CA ASP A 139 -8.15 3.33 6.95
C ASP A 139 -6.84 4.03 7.35
N ASN A 140 -6.96 5.16 8.06
CA ASN A 140 -5.80 5.91 8.56
C ASN A 140 -4.96 5.11 9.56
N HIS A 141 -5.55 4.25 10.39
CA HIS A 141 -4.78 3.38 11.27
C HIS A 141 -3.91 2.41 10.46
N LYS A 142 -4.44 1.86 9.35
CA LYS A 142 -3.64 1.02 8.45
C LYS A 142 -2.45 1.81 7.88
N LYS A 143 -2.68 3.04 7.43
CA LYS A 143 -1.61 3.90 6.90
C LYS A 143 -0.51 4.13 7.94
N ARG A 144 -0.87 4.46 9.18
CA ARG A 144 0.10 4.68 10.27
C ARG A 144 0.94 3.44 10.54
N GLU A 145 0.33 2.25 10.58
CA GLU A 145 1.09 1.01 10.77
C GLU A 145 2.08 0.76 9.63
N MET A 146 1.70 1.11 8.39
CA MET A 146 2.61 1.01 7.25
C MET A 146 3.73 2.05 7.28
N LEU A 147 3.45 3.28 7.71
CA LEU A 147 4.45 4.32 7.91
C LEU A 147 5.47 3.92 8.99
N LYS A 148 5.00 3.40 10.13
CA LYS A 148 5.86 2.82 11.17
C LYS A 148 6.72 1.67 10.65
N ALA A 149 6.13 0.78 9.85
CA ALA A 149 6.87 -0.33 9.23
C ALA A 149 7.96 0.18 8.26
N LEU A 150 7.70 1.26 7.51
CA LEU A 150 8.69 1.88 6.63
C LEU A 150 9.85 2.51 7.40
N ILE A 151 9.58 3.24 8.48
CA ILE A 151 10.61 3.79 9.36
C ILE A 151 11.49 2.65 9.90
N LYS A 152 10.85 1.58 10.39
CA LYS A 152 11.56 0.41 10.91
C LYS A 152 12.44 -0.27 9.87
N LEU A 153 11.92 -0.45 8.65
CA LEU A 153 12.70 -0.98 7.52
C LEU A 153 13.91 -0.11 7.22
N SER A 154 13.75 1.21 7.19
CA SER A 154 14.81 2.14 6.83
C SER A 154 15.91 2.24 7.90
N MET A 155 15.58 1.95 9.16
CA MET A 155 16.53 1.85 10.27
C MET A 155 17.44 0.60 10.23
N ILE A 156 17.07 -0.43 9.45
CA ILE A 156 17.93 -1.61 9.29
C ILE A 156 19.14 -1.24 8.41
N GLN A 157 20.35 -1.50 8.92
CA GLN A 157 21.59 -1.09 8.27
C GLN A 157 21.70 -1.58 6.81
N GLY A 158 21.81 -0.65 5.88
CA GLY A 158 21.91 -0.93 4.44
C GLY A 158 20.57 -1.08 3.71
N VAL A 159 19.44 -1.14 4.42
CA VAL A 159 18.09 -1.19 3.79
C VAL A 159 17.65 0.18 3.30
N GLY A 160 17.95 1.25 4.04
CA GLY A 160 17.63 2.63 3.63
C GLY A 160 18.06 2.96 2.19
N PRO A 161 19.34 2.82 1.82
CA PRO A 161 19.79 3.04 0.45
C PRO A 161 19.16 2.07 -0.56
N ALA A 162 18.89 0.82 -0.16
CA ALA A 162 18.25 -0.18 -1.00
C ALA A 162 16.75 0.12 -1.26
N LEU A 163 16.10 0.96 -0.45
CA LEU A 163 14.73 1.42 -0.66
C LEU A 163 14.63 2.55 -1.71
N VAL A 164 15.69 3.33 -1.93
CA VAL A 164 15.67 4.51 -2.82
C VAL A 164 15.16 4.19 -4.25
N PRO A 165 15.59 3.09 -4.91
CA PRO A 165 15.06 2.72 -6.23
C PRO A 165 13.54 2.48 -6.25
N PHE A 166 12.95 2.18 -5.09
CA PHE A 166 11.54 1.89 -4.94
C PHE A 166 10.70 3.12 -4.57
N TYR A 167 11.28 4.29 -4.30
CA TYR A 167 10.52 5.49 -3.90
C TYR A 167 9.44 5.90 -4.90
N ARG A 168 9.72 5.76 -6.21
CA ARG A 168 8.73 6.03 -7.27
C ARG A 168 7.49 5.14 -7.17
N GLN A 169 7.64 3.93 -6.63
CA GLN A 169 6.51 3.04 -6.37
C GLN A 169 5.91 3.26 -4.99
N LEU A 170 6.73 3.51 -3.98
CA LEU A 170 6.33 3.51 -2.58
C LEU A 170 5.64 4.80 -2.13
N LEU A 171 6.14 5.96 -2.57
CA LEU A 171 5.75 7.28 -2.04
C LEU A 171 4.49 7.93 -2.66
N PRO A 172 4.00 7.59 -3.87
CA PRO A 172 2.79 8.21 -4.42
C PRO A 172 1.55 8.23 -3.51
N PRO A 173 1.24 7.19 -2.71
CA PRO A 173 0.13 7.22 -1.75
C PRO A 173 0.21 8.36 -0.73
N LEU A 174 1.42 8.85 -0.42
CA LEU A 174 1.65 9.87 0.60
C LEU A 174 1.38 11.29 0.09
N ARG A 175 1.16 11.47 -1.22
CA ARG A 175 0.85 12.77 -1.83
C ARG A 175 -0.46 13.38 -1.29
N VAL A 176 -1.39 12.53 -0.87
CA VAL A 176 -2.79 12.89 -0.58
C VAL A 176 -2.93 13.82 0.64
N VAL A 177 -1.93 13.92 1.52
CA VAL A 177 -2.09 14.64 2.80
C VAL A 177 -1.81 16.15 2.70
N ASN A 178 -1.22 16.64 1.60
CA ASN A 178 -0.87 18.06 1.44
C ASN A 178 -1.80 18.84 0.48
N HIS A 179 -2.92 18.25 0.02
CA HIS A 179 -3.83 18.87 -0.94
C HIS A 179 -5.14 19.36 -0.30
N ILE A 180 -5.05 20.31 0.62
CA ILE A 180 -6.21 21.12 0.97
C ILE A 180 -5.82 22.60 0.90
N SER A 181 -6.20 23.23 -0.22
CA SER A 181 -6.21 24.69 -0.34
C SER A 181 -6.98 25.29 0.84
N ALA A 182 -6.59 26.47 1.32
CA ALA A 182 -7.14 27.06 2.55
C ALA A 182 -8.68 27.10 2.63
N ALA A 183 -9.36 27.13 1.48
CA ALA A 183 -10.82 27.12 1.34
C ALA A 183 -11.51 25.77 1.63
N ASP A 184 -10.81 24.64 1.48
CA ASP A 184 -11.38 23.28 1.63
C ASP A 184 -11.13 22.66 3.03
N ARG A 185 -10.40 23.37 3.91
CA ARG A 185 -10.08 22.92 5.29
C ARG A 185 -11.32 22.67 6.16
N ASN A 186 -12.48 23.21 5.77
CA ASN A 186 -13.73 23.06 6.51
C ASN A 186 -14.56 21.82 6.10
N LYS A 187 -14.15 21.03 5.09
CA LYS A 187 -14.92 19.86 4.62
C LYS A 187 -14.26 18.50 4.84
N ILE A 188 -12.96 18.44 5.11
CA ILE A 188 -12.24 17.20 5.41
C ILE A 188 -11.59 17.41 6.76
N SER A 189 -11.97 16.62 7.77
CA SER A 189 -11.24 16.55 9.03
C SER A 189 -9.82 16.07 8.72
N ILE A 190 -8.89 17.02 8.58
CA ILE A 190 -7.48 16.73 8.37
C ILE A 190 -7.01 15.94 9.60
N ASP A 191 -6.62 14.70 9.38
CA ASP A 191 -5.96 13.90 10.40
C ASP A 191 -4.52 14.43 10.56
N ARG A 192 -4.37 15.47 11.38
CA ARG A 192 -3.09 16.16 11.63
C ARG A 192 -2.02 15.21 12.14
N ASP A 193 -2.42 14.18 12.89
CA ASP A 193 -1.49 13.18 13.37
C ASP A 193 -0.95 12.33 12.21
N LEU A 194 -1.73 12.09 11.14
CA LEU A 194 -1.28 11.31 9.99
C LEU A 194 -0.33 12.13 9.11
N GLU A 195 -0.59 13.43 8.97
CA GLU A 195 0.32 14.37 8.31
C GLU A 195 1.69 14.37 8.99
N ARG A 196 1.70 14.47 10.32
CA ARG A 196 2.92 14.38 11.12
C ARG A 196 3.64 13.03 10.92
N ASP A 197 2.91 11.92 10.94
CA ASP A 197 3.51 10.59 10.72
C ASP A 197 4.14 10.47 9.33
N ILE A 198 3.53 11.07 8.30
CA ILE A 198 4.07 11.10 6.94
C ILE A 198 5.36 11.93 6.89
N GLU A 199 5.35 13.13 7.48
CA GLU A 199 6.52 14.00 7.53
C GLU A 199 7.69 13.30 8.22
N VAL A 200 7.45 12.72 9.41
CA VAL A 200 8.45 11.95 10.14
C VAL A 200 8.99 10.79 9.29
N THR A 201 8.11 10.08 8.58
CA THR A 201 8.52 8.97 7.71
C THR A 201 9.41 9.44 6.56
N LEU A 202 9.04 10.51 5.86
CA LEU A 202 9.83 11.05 4.75
C LEU A 202 11.21 11.54 5.23
N ASN A 203 11.25 12.19 6.39
CA ASN A 203 12.50 12.63 7.00
C ASN A 203 13.42 11.44 7.33
N GLU A 204 12.89 10.35 7.88
CA GLU A 204 13.69 9.15 8.15
C GLU A 204 14.14 8.42 6.87
N LEU A 205 13.31 8.42 5.82
CA LEU A 205 13.71 7.92 4.50
C LEU A 205 14.85 8.75 3.89
N GLU A 206 14.79 10.08 3.98
CA GLU A 206 15.88 10.96 3.55
C GLU A 206 17.16 10.70 4.37
N LYS A 207 17.03 10.60 5.70
CA LYS A 207 18.18 10.40 6.59
C LYS A 207 18.89 9.08 6.34
N SER A 208 18.14 8.01 6.09
CA SER A 208 18.69 6.65 5.93
C SER A 208 19.04 6.30 4.48
N GLY A 209 18.42 6.94 3.48
CA GLY A 209 18.57 6.58 2.06
C GLY A 209 19.88 7.01 1.40
N GLY A 210 20.72 7.79 2.09
CA GLY A 210 21.99 8.28 1.56
C GLY A 210 21.85 9.51 0.63
N PRO A 211 22.91 9.85 -0.13
CA PRO A 211 22.98 11.14 -0.85
C PRO A 211 21.87 11.38 -1.87
N ASN A 212 21.37 10.31 -2.50
CA ASN A 212 20.36 10.38 -3.54
C ASN A 212 18.93 10.29 -3.00
N ALA A 213 18.73 10.18 -1.69
CA ALA A 213 17.40 10.02 -1.12
C ALA A 213 16.51 11.24 -1.38
N TYR A 214 17.01 12.44 -1.06
CA TYR A 214 16.27 13.70 -1.23
C TYR A 214 15.79 13.91 -2.66
N ILE A 215 16.67 13.82 -3.65
CA ILE A 215 16.29 14.03 -5.06
C ILE A 215 15.23 13.03 -5.54
N ASN A 216 15.29 11.78 -5.08
CA ASN A 216 14.29 10.76 -5.41
C ASN A 216 12.95 11.01 -4.69
N ILE A 217 12.97 11.50 -3.44
CA ILE A 217 11.75 11.90 -2.71
C ILE A 217 11.12 13.11 -3.39
N LYS A 218 11.88 14.19 -3.61
CA LYS A 218 11.41 15.44 -4.25
C LYS A 218 10.85 15.20 -5.65
N TYR A 219 11.43 14.27 -6.42
CA TYR A 219 10.92 13.88 -7.73
C TYR A 219 9.49 13.31 -7.65
N VAL A 220 9.18 12.53 -6.62
CA VAL A 220 7.84 11.92 -6.43
C VAL A 220 6.89 12.87 -5.71
N LEU A 221 7.41 13.65 -4.76
CA LEU A 221 6.68 14.57 -3.89
C LEU A 221 7.33 15.97 -3.98
N PRO A 222 6.97 16.79 -5.00
CA PRO A 222 7.60 18.09 -5.23
C PRO A 222 7.48 19.08 -4.07
N MET A 223 6.52 18.87 -3.17
CA MET A 223 6.26 19.72 -2.00
C MET A 223 7.06 19.32 -0.76
N TYR A 224 7.80 18.20 -0.79
CA TYR A 224 8.65 17.81 0.32
C TYR A 224 9.86 18.73 0.40
N GLU A 225 10.17 19.27 1.57
CA GLU A 225 11.40 20.03 1.81
C GLU A 225 12.38 19.21 2.65
N SER A 226 13.68 19.36 2.36
CA SER A 226 14.72 18.57 3.02
C SER A 226 14.75 18.84 4.53
N CYS A 227 14.81 17.77 5.32
CA CYS A 227 14.96 17.86 6.77
C CYS A 227 16.41 18.13 7.21
N ARG A 228 17.36 18.17 6.28
CA ARG A 228 18.79 18.34 6.54
C ARG A 228 19.28 19.79 6.48
N GLY A 229 18.40 20.75 6.20
CA GLY A 229 18.73 22.19 6.24
C GLY A 229 19.86 22.58 5.29
N ILE A 230 19.80 22.12 4.04
CA ILE A 230 20.75 22.46 2.97
C ILE A 230 20.27 23.72 2.26
#